data_AF-A0A3M1IMN3-F1
#
_entry.id   AF-A0A3M1IMN3-F1
#
_cell.length_a   1.000
_cell.length_b   1.000
_cell.length_c   1.000
_cell.angle_alpha   90.00
_cell.angle_beta   90.00
_cell.angle_gamma   90.00
#
_symmetry.space_group_name_H-M   'P 1'
#
loop_
_entity.id
_entity.type
_entity.pdbx_description
1 polymer ?
#
loop_
_entity_poly.entity_id
_entity_poly.type
_entity_poly.pdbx_seq_one_letter_code
_entity_poly.pdbx_strand_id
1 'polypeptide(L)'
;MADLRRELADSKEAINERRELLAAFAECEDSQRAWLLLEDYFSKLSLARKDFPGDDWWPRLLAEKGRKRIEQTALLFLRAKRPLPPELSEQTRLERLLEIEQAEREQDFVRRLETWLLPSQPTHLDSPKAHLRVAARVVPVDEPPGLHELELSFHLFRPRSGERPRTLAELVELTARAVHEQELFPPEDWEWLCWMADLWPAKPPAETTLRLAGLDLLRWLARWGDPPRIEWEGSTDNVFFGGQMIEFVPRLA
;
A
#
# COMPACT_ATOMS: atom_id res chain seq x y z
N MET A 1 -32.41 15.13 38.73
CA MET A 1 -31.86 16.47 38.36
C MET A 1 -31.82 16.68 36.84
N ALA A 2 -31.45 15.67 36.04
CA ALA A 2 -31.49 15.76 34.57
C ALA A 2 -32.94 15.81 34.01
N ASP A 3 -33.86 15.03 34.59
CA ASP A 3 -35.24 14.96 34.10
C ASP A 3 -36.04 16.25 34.33
N LEU A 4 -35.88 16.91 35.48
CA LEU A 4 -36.47 18.23 35.77
C LEU A 4 -35.95 19.35 34.85
N ARG A 5 -34.70 19.26 34.40
CA ARG A 5 -34.15 20.20 33.39
C ARG A 5 -34.71 19.93 32.01
N ARG A 6 -34.98 18.66 31.68
CA ARG A 6 -35.63 18.25 30.43
C ARG A 6 -37.08 18.71 30.37
N GLU A 7 -37.83 18.58 31.46
CA GLU A 7 -39.22 19.06 31.57
C GLU A 7 -39.35 20.59 31.45
N LEU A 8 -38.40 21.37 32.00
CA LEU A 8 -38.36 22.83 31.85
C LEU A 8 -37.86 23.28 30.47
N ALA A 9 -37.00 22.50 29.82
CA ALA A 9 -36.49 22.76 28.47
C ALA A 9 -37.50 22.41 27.35
N ASP A 10 -38.56 21.68 27.68
CA ASP A 10 -39.64 21.31 26.76
C ASP A 10 -40.93 22.12 26.99
N SER A 11 -40.80 23.34 27.55
CA SER A 11 -41.91 24.30 27.52
C SER A 11 -42.29 24.62 26.07
N LYS A 12 -43.57 24.91 25.80
CA LYS A 12 -44.06 25.19 24.44
C LYS A 12 -43.30 26.34 23.76
N GLU A 13 -42.89 27.33 24.55
CA GLU A 13 -42.11 28.48 24.10
C GLU A 13 -40.70 28.07 23.68
N ALA A 14 -40.03 27.23 24.48
CA ALA A 14 -38.70 26.71 24.16
C ALA A 14 -38.72 25.81 22.91
N ILE A 15 -39.75 24.97 22.76
CA ILE A 15 -39.94 24.14 21.56
C ILE A 15 -40.14 25.01 20.32
N ASN A 16 -40.91 26.10 20.43
CA ASN A 16 -41.13 27.02 19.31
C ASN A 16 -39.85 27.77 18.90
N GLU A 17 -39.08 28.28 19.87
CA GLU A 17 -37.79 28.92 19.60
C GLU A 17 -36.82 27.95 18.89
N ARG A 18 -36.71 26.71 19.39
CA ARG A 18 -35.89 25.67 18.76
C ARG A 18 -36.36 25.33 17.33
N ARG A 19 -37.67 25.31 17.11
CA ARG A 19 -38.28 25.07 15.80
C ARG A 19 -37.94 26.19 14.80
N GLU A 20 -37.95 27.44 15.23
CA GLU A 20 -37.58 28.58 14.39
C GLU A 20 -36.10 28.52 13.99
N LEU A 21 -35.21 28.17 14.93
CA LEU A 21 -33.79 27.95 14.64
C LEU A 21 -33.57 26.84 13.61
N LEU A 22 -34.28 25.72 13.74
CA LEU A 22 -34.22 24.62 12.76
C LEU A 22 -34.75 25.03 11.38
N ALA A 23 -35.83 25.81 11.32
CA ALA A 23 -36.36 26.31 10.06
C ALA A 23 -35.37 27.25 9.36
N ALA A 24 -34.74 28.16 10.12
CA ALA A 24 -33.69 29.04 9.61
C ALA A 24 -32.46 28.25 9.14
N PHE A 25 -32.07 27.20 9.88
CA PHE A 25 -30.97 26.31 9.52
C PHE A 25 -31.25 25.50 8.24
N ALA A 26 -32.49 25.01 8.08
CA ALA A 26 -32.92 24.20 6.95
C ALA A 26 -32.75 24.92 5.61
N GLU A 27 -33.11 26.20 5.55
CA GLU A 27 -33.08 27.03 4.32
C GLU A 27 -31.77 27.81 4.15
N CYS A 28 -30.84 27.74 5.11
CA CYS A 28 -29.60 28.53 5.06
C CYS A 28 -28.63 28.05 3.97
N GLU A 29 -28.24 28.93 3.05
CA GLU A 29 -27.26 28.58 2.00
C GLU A 29 -25.81 28.78 2.43
N ASP A 30 -25.57 29.69 3.36
CA ASP A 30 -24.23 30.02 3.86
C ASP A 30 -23.77 28.98 4.90
N SER A 31 -22.65 28.31 4.61
CA SER A 31 -22.09 27.26 5.47
C SER A 31 -21.71 27.75 6.88
N GLN A 32 -21.16 28.95 7.02
CA GLN A 32 -20.73 29.51 8.30
C GLN A 32 -21.94 29.94 9.12
N ARG A 33 -22.96 30.52 8.48
CA ARG A 33 -24.20 30.90 9.16
C ARG A 33 -25.00 29.66 9.58
N ALA A 34 -25.09 28.65 8.73
CA ALA A 34 -25.72 27.38 9.08
C ALA A 34 -25.02 26.71 10.27
N TRP A 35 -23.69 26.85 10.36
CA TRP A 35 -22.90 26.33 11.46
C TRP A 35 -23.30 26.95 12.80
N LEU A 36 -23.40 28.29 12.85
CA LEU A 36 -23.80 29.03 14.05
C LEU A 36 -25.24 28.72 14.47
N LEU A 37 -26.18 28.65 13.50
CA LEU A 37 -27.57 28.32 13.78
C LEU A 37 -27.73 26.92 14.40
N LEU A 38 -26.95 25.95 13.92
CA LEU A 38 -26.95 24.60 14.48
C LEU A 38 -26.32 24.56 15.88
N GLU A 39 -25.27 25.37 16.11
CA GLU A 39 -24.64 25.51 17.43
C GLU A 39 -25.56 26.17 18.46
N ASP A 40 -26.30 27.20 18.06
CA ASP A 40 -27.31 27.84 18.90
C ASP A 40 -28.41 26.83 19.25
N TYR A 41 -28.87 26.04 18.28
CA TYR A 41 -29.84 24.96 18.50
C TYR A 41 -29.32 23.92 19.50
N PHE A 42 -28.07 23.45 19.35
CA PHE A 42 -27.48 22.51 20.30
C PHE A 42 -27.29 23.11 21.69
N SER A 43 -26.89 24.38 21.78
CA SER A 43 -26.73 25.10 23.04
C SER A 43 -28.05 25.16 23.82
N LYS A 44 -29.18 25.36 23.13
CA LYS A 44 -30.52 25.31 23.73
C LYS A 44 -30.91 23.93 24.26
N LEU A 45 -30.34 22.87 23.71
CA LEU A 45 -30.47 21.50 24.19
C LEU A 45 -29.41 21.12 25.24
N SER A 46 -28.54 22.05 25.64
CA SER A 46 -27.36 21.77 26.48
C SER A 46 -26.44 20.70 25.88
N LEU A 47 -26.36 20.65 24.55
CA LEU A 47 -25.50 19.78 23.78
C LEU A 47 -24.39 20.59 23.11
N ALA A 48 -23.27 19.94 22.87
CA ALA A 48 -22.16 20.49 22.10
C ALA A 48 -21.84 19.57 20.93
N ARG A 49 -21.15 20.12 19.91
CA ARG A 49 -20.75 19.37 18.72
C ARG A 49 -19.88 18.14 19.06
N LYS A 50 -19.05 18.24 20.10
CA LYS A 50 -18.22 17.13 20.63
C LYS A 50 -19.03 15.94 21.16
N ASP A 51 -20.33 16.12 21.39
CA ASP A 51 -21.22 15.08 21.90
C ASP A 51 -21.71 14.12 20.80
N PHE A 52 -21.37 14.41 19.53
CA PHE A 52 -21.68 13.59 18.37
C PHE A 52 -20.40 13.01 17.77
N PRO A 53 -20.30 11.67 17.59
CA PRO A 53 -19.10 11.03 17.08
C PRO A 53 -18.94 11.15 15.55
N GLY A 54 -17.70 11.30 15.10
CA GLY A 54 -17.31 11.37 13.69
C GLY A 54 -17.23 12.81 13.14
N ASP A 55 -16.40 13.04 12.12
CA ASP A 55 -16.25 14.36 11.48
C ASP A 55 -17.07 14.49 10.18
N ASP A 56 -17.60 13.37 9.69
CA ASP A 56 -18.19 13.27 8.35
C ASP A 56 -19.65 13.74 8.29
N TRP A 57 -20.27 14.04 9.44
CA TRP A 57 -21.69 14.38 9.50
C TRP A 57 -21.99 15.81 9.03
N TRP A 58 -21.06 16.74 9.22
CA TRP A 58 -21.26 18.14 8.84
C TRP A 58 -21.35 18.32 7.31
N PRO A 59 -20.43 17.76 6.49
CA PRO A 59 -20.57 17.81 5.04
C PRO A 59 -21.88 17.21 4.53
N ARG A 60 -22.36 16.11 5.15
CA ARG A 60 -23.64 15.47 4.80
C ARG A 60 -24.85 16.37 5.08
N LEU A 61 -24.83 17.14 6.17
CA LEU A 61 -25.87 18.11 6.49
C LEU A 61 -25.92 19.27 5.49
N LEU A 62 -24.74 19.78 5.09
CA LEU A 62 -24.65 20.89 4.15
C LEU A 62 -25.07 20.50 2.73
N ALA A 63 -24.85 19.25 2.33
CA ALA A 63 -25.21 18.74 1.01
C ALA A 63 -26.73 18.79 0.74
N GLU A 64 -27.54 18.71 1.79
CA GLU A 64 -29.00 18.74 1.71
C GLU A 64 -29.56 20.12 2.13
N LYS A 65 -30.78 20.45 1.70
CA LYS A 65 -31.50 21.68 2.07
C LYS A 65 -32.95 21.38 2.48
N GLY A 66 -33.57 22.33 3.18
CA GLY A 66 -34.95 22.27 3.62
C GLY A 66 -35.21 21.05 4.51
N ARG A 67 -36.33 20.36 4.27
CA ARG A 67 -36.74 19.21 5.09
C ARG A 67 -35.72 18.08 5.14
N LYS A 68 -34.99 17.81 4.06
CA LYS A 68 -33.97 16.75 4.02
C LYS A 68 -32.80 17.05 4.96
N ARG A 69 -32.44 18.33 5.14
CA ARG A 69 -31.43 18.74 6.11
C ARG A 69 -31.88 18.45 7.53
N ILE A 70 -33.15 18.69 7.85
CA ILE A 70 -33.75 18.36 9.15
C ILE A 70 -33.77 16.84 9.38
N GLU A 71 -34.07 16.05 8.35
CA GLU A 71 -33.98 14.57 8.40
C GLU A 71 -32.54 14.12 8.72
N GLN A 72 -31.53 14.71 8.08
CA GLN A 72 -30.13 14.43 8.40
C GLN A 72 -29.75 14.84 9.84
N THR A 73 -30.31 15.94 10.37
CA THR A 73 -30.13 16.31 11.77
C THR A 73 -30.77 15.27 12.70
N ALA A 74 -31.96 14.76 12.39
CA ALA A 74 -32.57 13.67 13.16
C ALA A 74 -31.74 12.38 13.12
N LEU A 75 -31.18 12.02 11.95
CA LEU A 75 -30.25 10.88 11.81
C LEU A 75 -29.00 11.05 12.68
N LEU A 76 -28.49 12.29 12.84
CA LEU A 76 -27.36 12.56 13.73
C LEU A 76 -27.66 12.17 15.20
N PHE A 77 -28.86 12.48 15.70
CA PHE A 77 -29.29 12.07 17.05
C PHE A 77 -29.43 10.55 17.17
N LEU A 78 -30.01 9.89 16.16
CA LEU A 78 -30.17 8.44 16.14
C LEU A 78 -28.82 7.71 16.12
N ARG A 79 -27.87 8.14 15.26
CA ARG A 79 -26.51 7.58 15.20
C ARG A 79 -25.77 7.75 16.53
N ALA A 80 -25.97 8.86 17.22
CA ALA A 80 -25.42 9.12 18.55
C ALA A 80 -26.17 8.39 19.69
N LYS A 81 -27.19 7.57 19.38
CA LYS A 81 -28.05 6.87 20.35
C LYS A 81 -28.71 7.81 21.37
N ARG A 82 -29.06 9.02 20.95
CA ARG A 82 -29.70 10.05 21.78
C ARG A 82 -31.21 10.09 21.48
N PRO A 83 -32.05 10.46 22.48
CA PRO A 83 -33.47 10.65 22.24
C PRO A 83 -33.69 11.82 21.28
N LEU A 84 -34.64 11.67 20.37
CA LEU A 84 -35.04 12.71 19.43
C LEU A 84 -35.81 13.83 20.16
N PRO A 85 -35.40 15.10 20.00
CA PRO A 85 -36.18 16.25 20.42
C PRO A 85 -37.58 16.29 19.75
N PRO A 86 -38.61 16.80 20.45
CA PRO A 86 -39.99 16.79 19.96
C PRO A 86 -40.18 17.58 18.66
N GLU A 87 -39.45 18.68 18.47
CA GLU A 87 -39.53 19.48 17.24
C GLU A 87 -38.98 18.74 16.00
N LEU A 88 -38.03 17.82 16.20
CA LEU A 88 -37.48 16.99 15.13
C LEU A 88 -38.40 15.81 14.82
N SER A 89 -39.03 15.21 15.85
CA SER A 89 -39.96 14.09 15.65
C SER A 89 -41.23 14.50 14.89
N GLU A 90 -41.74 15.71 15.09
CA GLU A 90 -42.90 16.23 14.33
C GLU A 90 -42.58 16.53 12.85
N GLN A 91 -41.34 16.94 12.56
CA GLN A 91 -40.94 17.39 11.23
C GLN A 91 -40.37 16.26 10.35
N THR A 92 -39.90 15.18 10.97
CA THR A 92 -39.31 14.04 10.27
C THR A 92 -40.30 12.87 10.14
N ARG A 93 -40.27 12.20 8.99
CA ARG A 93 -41.03 10.96 8.79
C ARG A 93 -40.21 9.81 9.37
N LEU A 94 -40.68 9.23 10.48
CA LEU A 94 -39.99 8.13 11.17
C LEU A 94 -39.72 6.94 10.22
N GLU A 95 -40.66 6.62 9.33
CA GLU A 95 -40.52 5.56 8.32
C GLU A 95 -39.29 5.77 7.41
N ARG A 96 -39.08 7.00 6.92
CA ARG A 96 -37.90 7.33 6.10
C ARG A 96 -36.59 7.22 6.87
N LEU A 97 -36.58 7.60 8.14
CA LEU A 97 -35.38 7.49 8.98
C LEU A 97 -34.98 6.02 9.16
N LEU A 98 -35.98 5.14 9.35
CA LEU A 98 -35.77 3.70 9.45
C LEU A 98 -35.30 3.08 8.13
N GLU A 99 -35.86 3.49 6.99
CA GLU A 99 -35.41 3.06 5.65
C GLU A 99 -33.94 3.43 5.41
N ILE A 100 -33.53 4.64 5.76
CA ILE A 100 -32.13 5.10 5.60
C ILE A 100 -31.19 4.31 6.50
N GLU A 101 -31.56 4.10 7.77
CA GLU A 101 -30.74 3.31 8.69
C GLU A 101 -30.58 1.87 8.21
N GLN A 102 -31.65 1.26 7.69
CA GLN A 102 -31.61 -0.09 7.15
C GLN A 102 -30.70 -0.16 5.92
N ALA A 103 -30.83 0.79 4.98
CA ALA A 103 -29.98 0.85 3.80
C ALA A 103 -28.49 1.03 4.15
N GLU A 104 -28.16 1.87 5.15
CA GLU A 104 -26.77 2.03 5.62
C GLU A 104 -26.23 0.73 6.22
N ARG A 105 -27.03 0.01 7.03
CA ARG A 105 -26.63 -1.30 7.59
C ARG A 105 -26.40 -2.35 6.51
N GLU A 106 -27.25 -2.38 5.48
CA GLU A 106 -27.10 -3.29 4.34
C GLU A 106 -25.83 -2.97 3.55
N GLN A 107 -25.56 -1.69 3.28
CA GLN A 107 -24.33 -1.27 2.61
C GLN A 107 -23.07 -1.59 3.44
N ASP A 108 -23.11 -1.36 4.75
CA ASP A 108 -22.00 -1.70 5.64
C ASP A 108 -21.75 -3.22 5.66
N PHE A 109 -22.81 -4.02 5.65
CA PHE A 109 -22.70 -5.48 5.57
C PHE A 109 -22.09 -5.92 4.24
N VAL A 110 -22.57 -5.38 3.11
CA VAL A 110 -22.01 -5.66 1.78
C VAL A 110 -20.53 -5.26 1.73
N ARG A 111 -20.17 -4.06 2.21
CA ARG A 111 -18.77 -3.60 2.22
C ARG A 111 -17.87 -4.50 3.04
N ARG A 112 -18.35 -4.99 4.19
CA ARG A 112 -17.61 -5.96 5.02
C ARG A 112 -17.46 -7.29 4.31
N LEU A 113 -18.50 -7.77 3.63
CA LEU A 113 -18.42 -8.97 2.80
C LEU A 113 -17.45 -8.79 1.63
N GLU A 114 -17.49 -7.66 0.93
CA GLU A 114 -16.55 -7.33 -0.15
C GLU A 114 -15.12 -7.31 0.40
N THR A 115 -14.89 -6.68 1.55
CA THR A 115 -13.57 -6.67 2.20
C THR A 115 -13.12 -8.07 2.61
N TRP A 116 -14.04 -8.95 2.98
CA TRP A 116 -13.73 -10.33 3.35
C TRP A 116 -13.48 -11.23 2.13
N LEU A 117 -14.28 -11.08 1.07
CA LEU A 117 -14.17 -11.83 -0.20
C LEU A 117 -12.99 -11.37 -1.03
N LEU A 118 -12.70 -10.06 -1.02
CA LEU A 118 -11.69 -9.38 -1.81
C LEU A 118 -10.92 -8.42 -0.88
N PRO A 119 -10.07 -8.95 0.02
CA PRO A 119 -9.26 -8.09 0.86
C PRO A 119 -8.41 -7.18 -0.03
N SER A 120 -8.39 -5.88 0.29
CA SER A 120 -7.50 -4.94 -0.40
C SER A 120 -6.08 -5.50 -0.33
N GLN A 121 -5.44 -5.66 -1.49
CA GLN A 121 -4.07 -6.16 -1.54
C GLN A 121 -3.20 -5.36 -0.55
N PRO A 122 -2.47 -6.02 0.35
CA PRO A 122 -1.63 -5.33 1.30
C PRO A 122 -0.63 -4.47 0.54
N THR A 123 -0.76 -3.15 0.69
CA THR A 123 0.17 -2.18 0.11
C THR A 123 1.52 -2.37 0.81
N HIS A 124 2.49 -2.97 0.10
CA HIS A 124 3.93 -3.01 0.44
C HIS A 124 4.34 -3.76 1.73
N LEU A 125 4.15 -5.08 1.78
CA LEU A 125 4.98 -5.95 2.64
C LEU A 125 5.81 -6.98 1.84
N ASP A 126 5.37 -7.32 0.63
CA ASP A 126 5.90 -8.45 -0.16
C ASP A 126 6.72 -8.05 -1.41
N SER A 127 7.04 -6.77 -1.61
CA SER A 127 8.02 -6.43 -2.65
C SER A 127 9.43 -6.83 -2.19
N PRO A 128 10.21 -7.54 -3.02
CA PRO A 128 11.55 -7.98 -2.66
C PRO A 128 12.37 -6.78 -2.19
N LYS A 129 12.88 -6.88 -0.96
CA LYS A 129 13.62 -5.79 -0.32
C LYS A 129 15.04 -5.74 -0.86
N ALA A 130 15.59 -6.88 -1.27
CA ALA A 130 16.91 -6.97 -1.87
C ALA A 130 16.80 -7.51 -3.30
N HIS A 131 17.67 -7.04 -4.18
CA HIS A 131 17.85 -7.62 -5.51
C HIS A 131 19.33 -7.77 -5.81
N LEU A 132 19.65 -8.73 -6.68
CA LEU A 132 21.00 -9.01 -7.10
C LEU A 132 21.16 -8.66 -8.58
N ARG A 133 22.11 -7.78 -8.85
CA ARG A 133 22.49 -7.39 -10.20
C ARG A 133 23.85 -8.00 -10.54
N VAL A 134 23.92 -8.64 -11.70
CA VAL A 134 25.13 -9.30 -12.20
C VAL A 134 25.54 -8.60 -13.49
N ALA A 135 26.70 -7.95 -13.47
CA ALA A 135 27.24 -7.27 -14.63
C ALA A 135 28.47 -8.01 -15.16
N ALA A 136 28.66 -7.96 -16.48
CA ALA A 136 29.72 -8.63 -17.19
C ALA A 136 30.56 -7.65 -18.00
N ARG A 137 31.87 -7.85 -17.98
CA ARG A 137 32.82 -7.12 -18.81
C ARG A 137 33.72 -8.11 -19.56
N VAL A 138 34.00 -7.80 -20.82
CA VAL A 138 34.95 -8.57 -21.63
C VAL A 138 36.38 -8.12 -21.29
N VAL A 139 37.24 -9.05 -20.89
CA VAL A 139 38.65 -8.78 -20.54
C VAL A 139 39.55 -9.63 -21.43
N PRO A 140 40.57 -9.05 -22.09
CA PRO A 140 41.51 -9.83 -22.90
C PRO A 140 42.37 -10.76 -22.03
N VAL A 141 42.67 -11.94 -22.53
CA VAL A 141 43.60 -12.90 -21.90
C VAL A 141 45.01 -12.62 -22.39
N ASP A 142 45.97 -12.54 -21.47
CA ASP A 142 47.38 -12.24 -21.81
C ASP A 142 48.04 -13.36 -22.64
N GLU A 143 47.68 -14.63 -22.39
CA GLU A 143 48.16 -15.79 -23.15
C GLU A 143 47.06 -16.87 -23.29
N PRO A 144 46.64 -17.28 -24.50
CA PRO A 144 47.08 -16.85 -25.83
C PRO A 144 46.42 -15.55 -26.32
N PRO A 145 47.12 -14.75 -27.15
CA PRO A 145 46.63 -13.46 -27.63
C PRO A 145 45.40 -13.62 -28.54
N GLY A 146 44.37 -12.81 -28.29
CA GLY A 146 43.11 -12.80 -29.05
C GLY A 146 41.94 -13.52 -28.36
N LEU A 147 42.19 -14.28 -27.29
CA LEU A 147 41.14 -14.78 -26.43
C LEU A 147 40.66 -13.70 -25.46
N HIS A 148 39.37 -13.73 -25.16
CA HIS A 148 38.74 -12.86 -24.19
C HIS A 148 37.99 -13.70 -23.17
N GLU A 149 38.05 -13.28 -21.92
CA GLU A 149 37.31 -13.84 -20.79
C GLU A 149 36.16 -12.91 -20.42
N LEU A 150 35.11 -13.50 -19.83
CA LEU A 150 34.00 -12.75 -19.28
C LEU A 150 34.23 -12.56 -17.77
N GLU A 151 34.57 -11.34 -17.35
CA GLU A 151 34.67 -11.00 -15.94
C GLU A 151 33.30 -10.57 -15.42
N LEU A 152 32.84 -11.19 -14.33
CA LEU A 152 31.58 -10.89 -13.68
C LEU A 152 31.79 -10.08 -12.40
N SER A 153 30.96 -9.05 -12.23
CA SER A 153 30.81 -8.25 -11.03
C SER A 153 29.40 -8.41 -10.45
N PHE A 154 29.34 -8.48 -9.12
CA PHE A 154 28.08 -8.68 -8.41
C PHE A 154 27.75 -7.46 -7.56
N HIS A 155 26.52 -6.97 -7.73
CA HIS A 155 26.02 -5.79 -7.07
C HIS A 155 24.77 -6.16 -6.29
N LEU A 156 24.85 -6.07 -4.97
CA LEU A 156 23.74 -6.38 -4.08
C LEU A 156 23.08 -5.10 -3.62
N PHE A 157 21.80 -4.94 -3.95
CA PHE A 157 20.99 -3.85 -3.45
C PHE A 157 20.26 -4.25 -2.17
N ARG A 158 20.30 -3.37 -1.15
CA ARG A 158 19.45 -3.47 0.04
C ARG A 158 18.87 -2.09 0.38
N PRO A 159 17.64 -1.97 0.92
CA PRO A 159 16.96 -0.68 1.06
C PRO A 159 17.67 0.29 2.01
N ARG A 160 18.39 -0.26 3.00
CA ARG A 160 19.13 0.52 4.00
C ARG A 160 20.56 0.86 3.57
N SER A 161 21.14 0.09 2.66
CA SER A 161 22.59 0.17 2.36
C SER A 161 22.89 0.61 0.94
N GLY A 162 21.86 0.71 0.09
CA GLY A 162 21.99 0.95 -1.35
C GLY A 162 22.58 -0.26 -2.08
N GLU A 163 22.97 -0.03 -3.33
CA GLU A 163 23.72 -0.99 -4.15
C GLU A 163 25.19 -1.00 -3.71
N ARG A 164 25.72 -2.18 -3.40
CA ARG A 164 27.13 -2.36 -3.04
C ARG A 164 27.75 -3.53 -3.80
N PRO A 165 29.01 -3.41 -4.26
CA PRO A 165 29.74 -4.53 -4.84
C PRO A 165 29.93 -5.61 -3.78
N ARG A 166 29.76 -6.88 -4.18
CA ARG A 166 29.92 -8.06 -3.34
C ARG A 166 30.86 -9.05 -3.99
N THR A 167 31.67 -9.72 -3.18
CA THR A 167 32.51 -10.82 -3.65
C THR A 167 31.72 -12.12 -3.69
N LEU A 168 32.20 -13.09 -4.46
CA LEU A 168 31.60 -14.41 -4.54
C LEU A 168 31.51 -15.09 -3.16
N ALA A 169 32.55 -14.95 -2.33
CA ALA A 169 32.57 -15.50 -0.97
C ALA A 169 31.44 -14.92 -0.10
N GLU A 170 31.20 -13.61 -0.19
CA GLU A 170 30.11 -12.96 0.54
C GLU A 170 28.75 -13.50 0.07
N LEU A 171 28.54 -13.70 -1.23
CA LEU A 171 27.28 -14.22 -1.77
C LEU A 171 27.01 -15.67 -1.37
N VAL A 172 28.05 -16.52 -1.35
CA VAL A 172 27.93 -17.90 -0.86
C VAL A 172 27.61 -17.93 0.64
N GLU A 173 28.25 -17.06 1.45
CA GLU A 173 27.93 -16.96 2.88
C GLU A 173 26.48 -16.53 3.17
N LEU A 174 25.87 -15.70 2.31
CA LEU A 174 24.46 -15.30 2.44
C LEU A 174 23.54 -16.52 2.39
N THR A 175 23.75 -17.41 1.42
CA THR A 175 22.93 -18.64 1.29
C THR A 175 23.06 -19.59 2.48
N ALA A 176 24.21 -19.58 3.15
CA ALA A 176 24.47 -20.44 4.30
C ALA A 176 23.81 -19.95 5.60
N ARG A 177 23.41 -18.66 5.70
CA ARG A 177 23.13 -18.03 7.01
C ARG A 177 21.66 -17.86 7.43
N ALA A 178 20.64 -17.86 6.57
CA ALA A 178 19.25 -17.86 7.09
C ALA A 178 18.14 -18.10 6.04
N VAL A 179 17.10 -18.84 6.45
CA VAL A 179 15.76 -18.87 5.81
C VAL A 179 15.15 -17.46 5.68
N HIS A 180 15.54 -16.55 6.56
CA HIS A 180 15.03 -15.18 6.60
C HIS A 180 15.63 -14.31 5.47
N GLU A 181 16.74 -14.72 4.85
CA GLU A 181 17.27 -14.00 3.69
C GLU A 181 16.52 -14.38 2.41
N GLN A 182 16.04 -15.62 2.28
CA GLN A 182 15.25 -16.07 1.12
C GLN A 182 14.00 -15.20 0.90
N GLU A 183 13.30 -14.81 1.96
CA GLU A 183 12.09 -13.97 1.90
C GLU A 183 12.37 -12.52 1.45
N LEU A 184 13.63 -12.09 1.44
CA LEU A 184 14.03 -10.73 1.06
C LEU A 184 14.30 -10.58 -0.44
N PHE A 185 14.57 -11.68 -1.15
CA PHE A 185 14.94 -11.69 -2.56
C PHE A 185 13.78 -12.15 -3.45
N PRO A 186 13.74 -11.71 -4.72
CA PRO A 186 12.94 -12.38 -5.74
C PRO A 186 13.34 -13.85 -5.87
N PRO A 187 12.43 -14.75 -6.26
CA PRO A 187 12.74 -16.17 -6.41
C PRO A 187 13.85 -16.42 -7.43
N GLU A 188 13.89 -15.65 -8.53
CA GLU A 188 14.94 -15.75 -9.56
C GLU A 188 16.33 -15.39 -8.99
N ASP A 189 16.38 -14.37 -8.13
CA ASP A 189 17.61 -13.94 -7.48
C ASP A 189 18.13 -14.95 -6.48
N TRP A 190 17.22 -15.52 -5.70
CA TRP A 190 17.57 -16.55 -4.76
C TRP A 190 18.03 -17.84 -5.43
N GLU A 191 17.36 -18.28 -6.50
CA GLU A 191 17.76 -19.47 -7.26
C GLU A 191 19.21 -19.38 -7.76
N TRP A 192 19.63 -18.20 -8.17
CA TRP A 192 21.00 -17.93 -8.60
C TRP A 192 22.02 -18.06 -7.49
N LEU A 193 21.69 -17.49 -6.33
CA LEU A 193 22.57 -17.51 -5.17
C LEU A 193 22.76 -18.96 -4.72
N CYS A 194 21.67 -19.74 -4.67
CA CYS A 194 21.73 -21.18 -4.41
C CYS A 194 22.57 -21.91 -5.46
N TRP A 195 22.33 -21.65 -6.75
CA TRP A 195 23.08 -22.28 -7.84
C TRP A 195 24.57 -21.97 -7.75
N MET A 196 24.96 -20.73 -7.45
CA MET A 196 26.36 -20.39 -7.20
C MET A 196 26.92 -21.08 -5.96
N ALA A 197 26.17 -21.15 -4.86
CA ALA A 197 26.62 -21.84 -3.66
C ALA A 197 26.88 -23.33 -3.93
N ASP A 198 26.12 -23.97 -4.83
CA ASP A 198 26.35 -25.35 -5.25
C ASP A 198 27.59 -25.52 -6.14
N LEU A 199 27.99 -24.48 -6.88
CA LEU A 199 29.14 -24.51 -7.79
C LEU A 199 30.48 -24.42 -7.07
N TRP A 200 30.55 -23.68 -5.95
CA TRP A 200 31.78 -23.45 -5.22
C TRP A 200 31.80 -24.17 -3.87
N PRO A 201 32.93 -24.77 -3.46
CA PRO A 201 33.08 -25.27 -2.10
C PRO A 201 32.92 -24.12 -1.10
N ALA A 202 32.50 -24.44 0.13
CA ALA A 202 32.07 -23.52 1.20
C ALA A 202 33.04 -22.37 1.61
N LYS A 203 34.19 -22.22 0.93
CA LYS A 203 35.14 -21.13 1.14
C LYS A 203 35.89 -20.78 -0.17
N PRO A 204 35.25 -20.06 -1.12
CA PRO A 204 35.97 -19.53 -2.27
C PRO A 204 37.01 -18.48 -1.82
N PRO A 205 38.09 -18.27 -2.59
CA PRO A 205 39.09 -17.25 -2.25
C PRO A 205 38.46 -15.85 -2.16
N ALA A 206 38.88 -15.06 -1.18
CA ALA A 206 38.22 -13.82 -0.78
C ALA A 206 38.28 -12.67 -1.82
N GLU A 207 39.19 -12.75 -2.80
CA GLU A 207 39.50 -11.66 -3.74
C GLU A 207 39.14 -11.97 -5.20
N THR A 208 38.40 -13.04 -5.47
CA THR A 208 38.21 -13.50 -6.85
C THR A 208 37.12 -12.71 -7.54
N THR A 209 37.51 -11.76 -8.41
CA THR A 209 36.65 -11.38 -9.54
C THR A 209 36.41 -12.65 -10.36
N LEU A 210 35.14 -12.98 -10.61
CA LEU A 210 34.82 -14.23 -11.27
C LEU A 210 35.09 -14.08 -12.77
N ARG A 211 36.11 -14.76 -13.28
CA ARG A 211 36.42 -14.81 -14.71
C ARG A 211 35.94 -16.13 -15.29
N LEU A 212 35.09 -16.04 -16.31
CA LEU A 212 34.52 -17.18 -17.00
C LEU A 212 35.21 -17.39 -18.35
N ALA A 213 35.70 -18.60 -18.55
CA ALA A 213 36.33 -19.06 -19.79
C ALA A 213 35.81 -20.44 -20.17
N GLY A 214 35.89 -20.78 -21.46
CA GLY A 214 35.66 -22.14 -21.97
C GLY A 214 34.33 -22.77 -21.49
N LEU A 215 34.44 -23.92 -20.82
CA LEU A 215 33.27 -24.69 -20.36
C LEU A 215 32.49 -23.98 -19.25
N ASP A 216 33.17 -23.23 -18.38
CA ASP A 216 32.50 -22.49 -17.31
C ASP A 216 31.64 -21.36 -17.90
N LEU A 217 32.19 -20.63 -18.88
CA LEU A 217 31.41 -19.64 -19.63
C LEU A 217 30.18 -20.27 -20.28
N LEU A 218 30.34 -21.42 -20.95
CA LEU A 218 29.23 -22.13 -21.57
C LEU A 218 28.15 -22.52 -20.56
N ARG A 219 28.55 -23.09 -19.42
CA ARG A 219 27.64 -23.54 -18.36
C ARG A 219 26.80 -22.37 -17.83
N TRP A 220 27.42 -21.20 -17.68
CA TRP A 220 26.77 -19.97 -17.25
C TRP A 220 25.79 -19.44 -18.30
N LEU A 221 26.23 -19.33 -19.55
CA LEU A 221 25.39 -18.85 -20.66
C LEU A 221 24.21 -19.78 -20.95
N ALA A 222 24.40 -21.11 -20.85
CA ALA A 222 23.34 -22.07 -21.06
C ALA A 222 22.25 -22.02 -19.98
N ARG A 223 22.59 -21.60 -18.75
CA ARG A 223 21.63 -21.51 -17.63
C ARG A 223 20.98 -20.13 -17.51
N TRP A 224 21.73 -19.05 -17.79
CA TRP A 224 21.33 -17.67 -17.48
C TRP A 224 21.31 -16.74 -18.71
N GLY A 225 21.51 -17.27 -19.91
CA GLY A 225 21.48 -16.52 -21.16
C GLY A 225 20.09 -16.44 -21.82
N ASP A 226 19.12 -17.24 -21.36
CA ASP A 226 17.71 -17.18 -21.77
C ASP A 226 16.79 -17.81 -20.69
N PRO A 227 16.04 -17.01 -19.89
CA PRO A 227 15.95 -15.55 -19.97
C PRO A 227 17.26 -14.86 -19.56
N PRO A 228 17.63 -13.74 -20.23
CA PRO A 228 18.94 -13.13 -20.10
C PRO A 228 19.04 -12.35 -18.78
N ARG A 229 19.93 -12.79 -17.90
CA ARG A 229 20.05 -12.25 -16.55
C ARG A 229 21.35 -11.52 -16.25
N ILE A 230 22.36 -11.72 -17.08
CA ILE A 230 23.65 -11.07 -16.95
C ILE A 230 23.59 -9.80 -17.79
N GLU A 231 23.90 -8.65 -17.22
CA GLU A 231 23.94 -7.36 -17.91
C GLU A 231 25.35 -7.05 -18.42
N TRP A 232 25.49 -6.29 -19.51
CA TRP A 232 26.81 -5.76 -19.90
C TRP A 232 27.17 -4.52 -19.05
N GLU A 233 28.38 -4.45 -18.52
CA GLU A 233 28.85 -3.29 -17.77
C GLU A 233 28.84 -2.03 -18.67
N GLY A 234 28.04 -1.03 -18.30
CA GLY A 234 27.93 0.24 -19.04
C GLY A 234 26.99 0.21 -20.25
N SER A 235 26.31 -0.92 -20.53
CA SER A 235 25.20 -0.99 -21.48
C SER A 235 23.89 -1.34 -20.79
N THR A 236 22.77 -1.03 -21.46
CA THR A 236 21.43 -1.49 -21.09
C THR A 236 21.08 -2.86 -21.67
N ASP A 237 21.99 -3.44 -22.44
CA ASP A 237 21.80 -4.75 -23.07
C ASP A 237 22.26 -5.88 -22.15
N ASN A 238 21.59 -7.03 -22.26
CA ASN A 238 21.94 -8.23 -21.53
C ASN A 238 22.78 -9.18 -22.39
N VAL A 239 23.58 -10.00 -21.72
CA VAL A 239 24.26 -11.14 -22.33
C VAL A 239 23.20 -12.18 -22.71
N PHE A 240 23.06 -12.41 -24.01
CA PHE A 240 22.12 -13.38 -24.55
C PHE A 240 22.88 -14.56 -25.16
N PHE A 241 22.39 -15.78 -24.91
CA PHE A 241 22.95 -16.99 -25.51
C PHE A 241 21.88 -17.76 -26.27
N GLY A 242 21.86 -17.63 -27.58
CA GLY A 242 20.91 -18.31 -28.48
C GLY A 242 21.21 -19.79 -28.74
N GLY A 243 22.03 -20.45 -27.92
CA GLY A 243 22.35 -21.88 -28.06
C GLY A 243 23.30 -22.24 -29.21
N GLN A 244 23.88 -21.26 -29.91
CA GLN A 244 24.79 -21.47 -31.02
C GLN A 244 26.24 -21.40 -30.56
N MET A 245 27.05 -22.39 -30.95
CA MET A 245 28.49 -22.42 -30.70
C MET A 245 29.23 -22.53 -32.03
N ILE A 246 30.34 -21.81 -32.14
CA ILE A 246 31.27 -21.90 -33.28
C ILE A 246 32.64 -22.18 -32.70
N GLU A 247 33.27 -23.26 -33.15
CA GLU A 247 34.67 -23.55 -32.84
C GLU A 247 35.56 -22.83 -33.85
N PHE A 248 36.41 -21.92 -33.37
CA PHE A 248 37.46 -21.33 -34.17
C PHE A 248 38.74 -22.13 -33.96
N VAL A 249 39.15 -22.90 -34.96
CA VAL A 249 40.45 -23.59 -34.98
C VAL A 249 41.44 -22.71 -35.75
N PRO A 250 42.29 -21.91 -35.07
CA PRO A 250 43.29 -21.12 -35.76
C PRO A 250 44.30 -22.07 -36.41
N ARG A 251 44.37 -22.05 -37.76
CA ARG A 251 45.48 -22.69 -38.47
C ARG A 251 46.62 -21.68 -38.54
N LEU A 252 47.71 -21.98 -37.82
CA LEU A 252 48.99 -21.32 -38.06
C LEU A 252 49.43 -21.68 -39.48
N ALA A 253 49.52 -20.68 -40.35
CA ALA A 253 50.15 -20.79 -41.67
C ALA A 253 51.67 -20.63 -41.55
#